data_AF-M1ZZ38-F1
#
_entry.id   AF-M1ZZ38-F1
#
_cell.length_a   1.000
_cell.length_b   1.000
_cell.length_c   1.000
_cell.angle_alpha   90.00
_cell.angle_beta   90.00
_cell.angle_gamma   90.00
#
_symmetry.space_group_name_H-M   'P 1'
#
loop_
_entity.id
_entity.type
_entity.pdbx_description
1 polymer ?
#
loop_
_entity_poly.entity_id
_entity_poly.type
_entity_poly.pdbx_seq_one_letter_code
_entity_poly.pdbx_strand_id
1 'polypeptide(L)'
;MPFTFSHPAIVLPLEEKWNKYFNFTALILGSMSPDFEYFIRFKAMATIGHGLIGFFLYNLPLCFILAYLFHRIIKKPLIAHGPKPIDSWYYNTALKPWRINSLAQVLVFSYSAIIGMITHVFWDSFTHKGGKFVILFEGLRKI
;
A
#
# COMPACT_ATOMS: atom_id res chain seq x y z
N MET A 1 3.66 -0.53 -12.65
CA MET A 1 2.36 -0.15 -13.24
C MET A 1 2.28 1.37 -13.25
N PRO A 2 1.68 2.01 -14.27
CA PRO A 2 1.64 3.48 -14.32
C PRO A 2 0.73 4.12 -13.26
N PHE A 3 -0.07 3.32 -12.54
CA PHE A 3 -1.06 3.82 -11.57
C PHE A 3 -0.87 3.22 -10.18
N THR A 4 -0.42 4.04 -9.23
CA THR A 4 -0.10 3.62 -7.86
C THR A 4 -1.25 2.91 -7.15
N PHE A 5 -2.49 3.39 -7.30
CA PHE A 5 -3.66 2.80 -6.62
C PHE A 5 -4.11 1.46 -7.19
N SER A 6 -3.47 0.94 -8.24
CA SER A 6 -3.72 -0.43 -8.73
C SER A 6 -2.93 -1.50 -7.96
N HIS A 7 -1.82 -1.14 -7.31
CA HIS A 7 -0.98 -2.10 -6.60
C HIS A 7 -1.66 -2.83 -5.44
N PRO A 8 -2.57 -2.19 -4.66
CA PRO A 8 -3.31 -2.91 -3.63
C PRO A 8 -4.08 -4.14 -4.12
N ALA A 9 -4.39 -4.25 -5.43
CA ALA A 9 -5.11 -5.39 -6.00
C ALA A 9 -4.45 -6.75 -5.70
N ILE A 10 -3.11 -6.81 -5.63
CA ILE A 10 -2.39 -8.06 -5.31
C ILE A 10 -2.59 -8.53 -3.88
N VAL A 11 -2.79 -7.61 -2.93
CA VAL A 11 -2.88 -7.93 -1.51
C VAL A 11 -4.32 -8.16 -1.06
N LEU A 12 -5.33 -7.79 -1.86
CA LEU A 12 -6.75 -7.98 -1.50
C LEU A 12 -7.11 -9.43 -1.12
N PRO A 13 -6.66 -10.48 -1.85
CA PRO A 13 -6.99 -11.87 -1.48
C PRO A 13 -6.45 -12.30 -0.10
N LEU A 14 -5.49 -11.55 0.46
CA LEU A 14 -4.92 -11.84 1.78
C LEU A 14 -5.84 -11.37 2.92
N GLU A 15 -6.76 -10.45 2.66
CA GLU A 15 -7.67 -9.88 3.67
C GLU A 15 -8.54 -10.96 4.31
N GLU A 16 -9.22 -11.77 3.50
CA GLU A 16 -10.16 -12.76 4.02
C GLU A 16 -9.45 -13.98 4.60
N LYS A 17 -8.38 -14.43 3.94
CA LYS A 17 -7.74 -15.71 4.28
C LYS A 17 -6.79 -15.61 5.46
N TRP A 18 -6.06 -14.49 5.61
CA TRP A 18 -4.92 -14.38 6.53
C TRP A 18 -4.95 -13.13 7.43
N ASN A 19 -6.12 -12.56 7.70
CA ASN A 19 -6.29 -11.40 8.60
C ASN A 19 -5.63 -11.52 9.99
N LYS A 20 -5.46 -12.74 10.51
CA LYS A 20 -4.81 -12.98 11.80
C LYS A 20 -3.29 -12.80 11.77
N TYR A 21 -2.68 -12.86 10.59
CA TYR A 21 -1.24 -12.76 10.39
C TYR A 21 -0.82 -11.44 9.77
N PHE A 22 -1.72 -10.64 9.21
CA PHE A 22 -1.32 -9.42 8.51
C PHE A 22 -2.12 -8.21 8.94
N ASN A 23 -1.44 -7.07 9.00
CA ASN A 23 -2.12 -5.79 9.09
C ASN A 23 -2.50 -5.31 7.68
N PHE A 24 -3.78 -5.34 7.37
CA PHE A 24 -4.24 -5.03 6.01
C PHE A 24 -4.02 -3.56 5.61
N THR A 25 -4.15 -2.61 6.55
CA THR A 25 -3.76 -1.20 6.28
C THR A 25 -2.29 -1.11 5.88
N ALA A 26 -1.42 -1.85 6.56
CA ALA A 26 0.01 -1.86 6.25
C ALA A 26 0.29 -2.50 4.89
N LEU A 27 -0.37 -3.60 4.53
CA LEU A 27 -0.24 -4.23 3.21
C LEU A 27 -0.61 -3.26 2.09
N ILE A 28 -1.76 -2.58 2.21
CA ILE A 28 -2.23 -1.59 1.23
C ILE A 28 -1.24 -0.44 1.12
N LEU A 29 -0.89 0.20 2.22
CA LEU A 29 0.03 1.34 2.20
C LEU A 29 1.43 0.95 1.72
N GLY A 30 1.93 -0.21 2.13
CA GLY A 30 3.18 -0.77 1.67
C GLY A 30 3.18 -0.98 0.16
N SER A 31 2.11 -1.52 -0.41
CA SER A 31 1.96 -1.71 -1.86
C SER A 31 1.90 -0.42 -2.67
N MET A 32 1.66 0.72 -2.03
CA MET A 32 1.60 2.03 -2.68
C MET A 32 2.84 2.89 -2.41
N SER A 33 3.50 2.67 -1.27
CA SER A 33 4.55 3.55 -0.76
C SER A 33 5.77 3.78 -1.67
N PRO A 34 6.28 2.81 -2.47
CA PRO A 34 7.42 3.06 -3.35
C PRO A 34 7.19 4.21 -4.35
N ASP A 35 5.95 4.39 -4.80
CA ASP A 35 5.57 5.45 -5.74
C ASP A 35 5.33 6.81 -5.08
N PHE A 36 5.19 6.90 -3.75
CA PHE A 36 4.90 8.18 -3.09
C PHE A 36 6.00 9.22 -3.26
N GLU A 37 7.21 8.79 -3.61
CA GLU A 37 8.29 9.69 -3.99
C GLU A 37 7.89 10.57 -5.19
N TYR A 38 7.10 10.05 -6.14
CA TYR A 38 6.62 10.80 -7.29
C TYR A 38 5.70 11.96 -6.90
N PHE A 39 4.82 11.69 -5.92
CA PHE A 39 3.86 12.67 -5.43
C PHE A 39 4.55 13.74 -4.58
N ILE A 40 5.47 13.33 -3.70
CA ILE A 40 6.21 14.27 -2.83
C ILE A 40 7.14 15.18 -3.64
N ARG A 41 7.77 14.65 -4.70
CA ARG A 41 8.65 15.43 -5.58
C ARG A 41 7.90 16.16 -6.69
N PHE A 42 6.61 15.90 -6.88
CA PHE A 42 5.82 16.33 -8.05
C PHE A 42 6.53 16.04 -9.38
N LYS A 43 7.22 14.90 -9.46
CA LYS A 43 8.03 14.50 -10.61
C LYS A 43 8.02 12.98 -10.71
N ALA A 44 7.91 12.44 -11.91
CA ALA A 44 8.06 11.00 -12.19
C ALA A 44 9.53 10.54 -12.06
N MET A 45 10.10 10.72 -10.87
CA MET A 45 11.46 10.33 -10.50
C MET A 45 11.45 9.66 -9.13
N ALA A 46 11.86 8.39 -9.11
CA ALA A 46 12.09 7.60 -7.91
C ALA A 46 13.59 7.44 -7.76
N THR A 47 14.10 7.63 -6.55
CA THR A 47 15.53 7.51 -6.23
C THR A 47 15.77 6.36 -5.27
N ILE A 48 14.98 6.27 -4.20
CA ILE A 48 15.18 5.28 -3.13
C ILE A 48 13.94 4.42 -2.91
N GLY A 49 12.74 4.86 -3.31
CA GLY A 49 11.46 4.22 -2.98
C GLY A 49 11.38 2.72 -3.34
N HIS A 50 12.03 2.29 -4.42
CA HIS A 50 12.03 0.88 -4.88
C HIS A 50 13.20 0.04 -4.35
N GLY A 51 14.12 0.66 -3.61
CA GLY A 51 15.30 0.00 -3.06
C GLY A 51 15.11 -0.47 -1.62
N LEU A 52 15.89 -1.49 -1.21
CA LEU A 52 15.85 -2.02 0.16
C LEU A 52 16.07 -0.95 1.22
N ILE A 53 17.03 -0.04 1.01
CA ILE A 53 17.31 1.06 1.94
C ILE A 53 16.09 1.99 2.04
N GLY A 54 15.45 2.31 0.91
CA GLY A 54 14.24 3.13 0.90
C GLY A 54 13.05 2.44 1.55
N PHE A 55 12.95 1.11 1.50
CA PHE A 55 11.89 0.38 2.20
C PHE A 55 11.92 0.68 3.70
N PHE A 56 13.10 0.60 4.32
CA PHE A 56 13.24 0.79 5.77
C PHE A 56 13.33 2.26 6.18
N LEU A 57 14.09 3.09 5.47
CA LEU A 57 14.35 4.47 5.89
C LEU A 57 13.31 5.47 5.40
N TYR A 58 12.58 5.16 4.33
CA TYR A 58 11.64 6.08 3.70
C TYR A 58 10.20 5.54 3.72
N ASN A 59 9.94 4.40 3.06
CA ASN A 59 8.59 3.87 2.89
C ASN A 59 7.96 3.42 4.21
N LEU A 60 8.70 2.73 5.08
CA LEU A 60 8.15 2.19 6.32
C LEU A 60 7.73 3.31 7.29
N PRO A 61 8.55 4.33 7.59
CA PRO A 61 8.11 5.52 8.32
C PRO A 61 6.90 6.19 7.67
N LEU A 62 6.91 6.33 6.33
CA LEU A 62 5.81 6.93 5.59
C LEU A 62 4.50 6.13 5.75
N CYS A 63 4.56 4.80 5.73
CA CYS A 63 3.40 3.94 5.98
C CYS A 63 2.79 4.19 7.37
N PHE A 64 3.61 4.32 8.42
CA PHE A 64 3.11 4.64 9.76
C PHE A 64 2.43 6.02 9.81
N ILE A 65 3.05 7.03 9.20
CA ILE A 65 2.51 8.39 9.14
C ILE A 65 1.17 8.40 8.40
N LEU A 66 1.12 7.78 7.22
CA LEU A 66 -0.09 7.73 6.41
C LEU A 66 -1.21 6.92 7.07
N ALA A 67 -0.88 5.80 7.73
CA ALA A 67 -1.86 5.04 8.50
C ALA A 67 -2.45 5.88 9.63
N TYR A 68 -1.60 6.61 10.35
CA TYR A 68 -2.04 7.52 11.41
C TYR A 68 -2.95 8.63 10.86
N LEU A 69 -2.52 9.35 9.82
CA LEU A 69 -3.30 10.42 9.18
C LEU A 69 -4.63 9.90 8.65
N PHE A 70 -4.61 8.77 7.94
CA PHE A 70 -5.81 8.18 7.39
C PHE A 70 -6.80 7.80 8.49
N HIS A 71 -6.37 7.02 9.48
CA HIS A 71 -7.30 6.52 10.49
C HIS A 71 -7.77 7.58 11.49
N ARG A 72 -6.98 8.62 11.74
CA ARG A 72 -7.31 9.67 12.74
C ARG A 72 -8.04 10.86 12.14
N ILE A 73 -7.76 11.20 10.89
CA ILE A 73 -8.22 12.46 10.28
C ILE A 73 -9.14 12.17 9.10
N ILE A 74 -8.75 11.28 8.18
CA ILE A 74 -9.40 11.16 6.86
C ILE A 74 -10.56 10.16 6.87
N LYS A 75 -10.40 9.00 7.51
CA LYS A 75 -11.30 7.84 7.39
C LYS A 75 -12.75 8.18 7.69
N LYS A 76 -13.00 8.84 8.83
CA LYS A 76 -14.36 9.17 9.27
C LYS A 76 -15.05 10.17 8.35
N PRO A 77 -14.49 11.37 8.06
CA PRO A 77 -15.15 12.32 7.17
C PRO A 77 -15.31 11.77 5.75
N LEU A 78 -14.33 11.01 5.24
CA LEU A 78 -14.39 10.41 3.91
C LEU A 78 -15.58 9.45 3.76
N ILE A 79 -15.79 8.55 4.73
CA ILE A 79 -16.91 7.60 4.69
C ILE A 79 -18.23 8.32 4.96
N ALA A 80 -18.31 9.16 5.98
CA ALA A 80 -19.56 9.80 6.40
C ALA A 80 -20.15 10.78 5.36
N HIS A 81 -19.32 11.33 4.48
CA HIS A 81 -19.74 12.21 3.38
C HIS A 81 -19.57 11.56 2.00
N GLY A 82 -19.34 10.25 1.96
CA GLY A 82 -19.26 9.49 0.72
C GLY A 82 -20.64 9.31 0.07
N PRO A 83 -20.70 8.91 -1.21
CA PRO A 83 -21.97 8.62 -1.87
C PRO A 83 -22.62 7.36 -1.26
N LYS A 84 -23.96 7.34 -1.24
CA LYS A 84 -24.71 6.11 -0.93
C LYS A 84 -24.43 5.05 -2.00
N PRO A 85 -24.27 3.76 -1.61
CA PRO A 85 -24.48 3.22 -0.26
C PRO A 85 -23.20 3.14 0.61
N ILE A 86 -22.05 3.63 0.14
CA ILE A 86 -20.73 3.48 0.80
C ILE A 86 -20.74 4.09 2.20
N ASP A 87 -21.34 5.27 2.35
CA ASP A 87 -21.52 5.96 3.63
C ASP A 87 -22.17 5.05 4.68
N SER A 88 -23.24 4.37 4.32
CA SER A 88 -24.05 3.51 5.19
C SER A 88 -23.39 2.16 5.45
N TRP A 89 -22.84 1.51 4.43
CA TRP A 89 -22.22 0.19 4.55
C TRP A 89 -20.99 0.22 5.46
N TYR A 90 -20.21 1.30 5.41
CA TYR A 90 -18.94 1.39 6.12
C TYR A 90 -18.97 2.34 7.32
N TYR A 91 -20.12 2.92 7.69
CA TYR A 91 -20.22 3.86 8.81
C TYR A 91 -19.65 3.29 10.13
N ASN A 92 -20.00 2.04 10.46
CA ASN A 92 -19.48 1.37 11.65
C ASN A 92 -17.96 1.17 11.60
N THR A 93 -17.42 0.85 10.43
CA THR A 93 -15.96 0.74 10.19
C THR A 93 -15.26 2.09 10.34
N ALA A 94 -15.93 3.18 9.95
CA ALA A 94 -15.43 4.53 10.10
C ALA A 94 -15.27 4.93 11.57
N LEU A 95 -16.20 4.50 12.44
CA LEU A 95 -16.17 4.76 13.88
C LEU A 95 -15.18 3.87 14.65
N LYS A 96 -14.86 2.68 14.13
CA LYS A 96 -13.95 1.75 14.81
C LYS A 96 -12.56 2.39 14.98
N PRO A 97 -12.03 2.49 16.23
CA PRO A 97 -10.72 3.05 16.45
C PRO A 97 -9.64 2.13 15.86
N TRP A 98 -8.67 2.71 15.17
CA TRP A 98 -7.45 2.02 14.76
C TRP A 98 -6.31 2.43 15.69
N ARG A 99 -5.60 1.44 16.22
CA ARG A 99 -4.54 1.65 17.22
C ARG A 99 -3.44 0.59 17.04
N ILE A 100 -2.21 0.99 17.33
CA ILE A 100 -1.06 0.11 17.48
C ILE A 100 -0.52 0.38 18.89
N ASN A 101 -0.80 -0.54 19.82
CA ASN A 101 -0.55 -0.35 21.26
C ASN A 101 0.48 -1.32 21.84
N SER A 102 1.00 -2.25 21.03
CA SER A 102 2.00 -3.22 21.48
C SER A 102 3.13 -3.37 20.48
N LEU A 103 4.30 -3.78 20.97
CA LEU A 103 5.45 -4.07 20.12
C LEU A 103 5.12 -5.14 19.08
N ALA A 104 4.34 -6.16 19.46
CA ALA A 104 3.86 -7.17 18.53
C ALA A 104 3.05 -6.55 17.36
N GLN A 105 2.17 -5.59 17.64
CA GLN A 105 1.41 -4.90 16.58
C GLN A 105 2.29 -4.01 15.70
N VAL A 106 3.33 -3.38 16.26
CA VAL A 106 4.34 -2.65 15.49
C VAL A 106 5.07 -3.60 14.55
N LEU A 107 5.51 -4.76 15.05
CA LEU A 107 6.19 -5.77 14.22
C LEU A 107 5.27 -6.29 13.11
N VAL A 108 4.01 -6.61 13.43
CA VAL A 108 3.01 -7.04 12.45
C VAL A 108 2.76 -6.00 11.38
N PHE A 109 2.62 -4.73 11.78
CA PHE A 109 2.50 -3.63 10.84
C PHE A 109 3.74 -3.53 9.94
N SER A 110 4.94 -3.57 10.52
CA SER A 110 6.19 -3.40 9.79
C SER A 110 6.42 -4.48 8.75
N TYR A 111 6.31 -5.77 9.10
CA TYR A 111 6.51 -6.81 8.09
C TYR A 111 5.37 -6.84 7.06
N SER A 112 4.14 -6.50 7.45
CA SER A 112 3.02 -6.40 6.51
C SER A 112 3.25 -5.28 5.49
N ALA A 113 3.77 -4.12 5.93
CA ALA A 113 4.14 -3.03 5.04
C ALA A 113 5.27 -3.43 4.08
N ILE A 114 6.32 -4.09 4.59
CA ILE A 114 7.43 -4.58 3.76
C ILE A 114 6.94 -5.59 2.72
N ILE A 115 6.05 -6.52 3.10
CA ILE A 115 5.43 -7.45 2.15
C ILE A 115 4.67 -6.67 1.07
N GLY A 116 3.89 -5.65 1.44
CA GLY A 116 3.24 -4.75 0.50
C GLY A 116 4.24 -4.14 -0.50
N MET A 117 5.37 -3.59 -0.01
CA MET A 117 6.40 -3.01 -0.87
C MET A 117 7.05 -4.04 -1.82
N ILE A 118 7.26 -5.26 -1.34
CA ILE A 118 7.75 -6.37 -2.18
C ILE A 118 6.73 -6.68 -3.29
N THR A 119 5.43 -6.75 -2.95
CA THR A 119 4.39 -6.99 -3.95
C THR A 119 4.30 -5.88 -4.99
N HIS A 120 4.58 -4.63 -4.61
CA HIS A 120 4.67 -3.50 -5.54
C HIS A 120 5.77 -3.73 -6.59
N VAL A 121 7.01 -3.95 -6.13
CA VAL A 121 8.17 -4.17 -7.03
C VAL A 121 7.97 -5.41 -7.89
N PHE A 122 7.38 -6.45 -7.32
CA PHE A 122 7.00 -7.65 -8.07
C PHE A 122 6.01 -7.31 -9.19
N TRP A 123 4.95 -6.56 -8.90
CA TRP A 123 3.96 -6.20 -9.91
C TRP A 123 4.52 -5.26 -11.00
N ASP A 124 5.38 -4.33 -10.61
CA ASP A 124 6.12 -3.48 -11.55
C ASP A 124 6.94 -4.29 -12.55
N SER A 125 7.53 -5.39 -12.11
CA SER A 125 8.38 -6.21 -12.97
C SER A 125 7.64 -6.89 -14.13
N PHE A 126 6.30 -6.93 -14.11
CA PHE A 126 5.45 -7.37 -15.23
C PHE A 126 5.00 -6.24 -16.16
N THR A 127 5.21 -4.97 -15.80
CA THR A 127 4.60 -3.83 -16.52
C THR A 127 5.58 -2.79 -17.02
N HIS A 128 6.81 -2.75 -16.49
CA HIS A 128 7.83 -1.86 -17.01
C HIS A 128 8.50 -2.48 -18.25
N LYS A 129 8.75 -1.67 -19.29
CA LYS A 129 9.40 -2.09 -20.55
C LYS A 129 10.77 -2.78 -20.37
N GLY A 130 11.44 -2.56 -19.23
CA GLY A 130 12.68 -3.25 -18.83
C GLY A 130 12.52 -4.20 -17.64
N GLY A 131 11.28 -4.50 -17.23
CA GLY A 131 10.98 -5.42 -16.15
C GLY A 131 11.38 -6.85 -16.51
N LYS A 132 11.92 -7.59 -15.54
CA LYS A 132 12.44 -8.95 -15.77
C LYS A 132 11.40 -9.86 -16.44
N PHE A 133 10.13 -9.79 -16.04
CA PHE A 133 9.08 -10.65 -16.60
C PHE A 133 8.58 -10.19 -17.97
N VAL A 134 8.63 -8.89 -18.29
CA VAL A 134 8.35 -8.40 -19.65
C VAL A 134 9.39 -8.93 -20.63
N ILE A 135 10.65 -8.97 -20.23
CA ILE A 135 11.73 -9.54 -21.05
C ILE A 135 11.55 -11.06 -21.21
N LEU A 136 11.22 -11.77 -20.13
CA LEU A 136 11.06 -13.23 -20.13
C LEU A 136 9.80 -13.72 -20.89
N PHE A 137 8.68 -13.01 -20.82
CA PHE A 137 7.42 -13.42 -21.45
C PHE A 137 7.10 -12.59 -22.69
N GLU A 138 7.19 -13.20 -23.87
CA GLU A 138 6.97 -12.53 -25.16
C GLU A 138 5.61 -11.83 -25.29
N GLY A 139 4.55 -12.38 -24.68
CA GLY A 139 3.21 -11.78 -24.70
C GLY A 139 3.12 -10.41 -24.02
N LEU A 140 4.00 -10.12 -23.06
CA LEU A 140 4.03 -8.85 -22.33
C LEU A 140 4.86 -7.77 -23.03
N ARG A 141 5.70 -8.13 -24.02
CA ARG A 141 6.52 -7.16 -24.77
C ARG A 141 5.71 -6.26 -25.71
N LYS A 142 4.48 -6.64 -26.02
CA LYS A 142 3.59 -5.95 -26.97
C LYS A 142 2.63 -4.96 -26.30
N ILE A 143 2.67 -4.85 -24.97
CA ILE A 143 1.91 -3.91 -24.14
C ILE A 143 2.79 -2.68 -23.85
#